data_AF-M6RCZ9-F1
#
_entry.id   AF-M6RCZ9-F1
#
_cell.length_a   1.000
_cell.length_b   1.000
_cell.length_c   1.000
_cell.angle_alpha   90.00
_cell.angle_beta   90.00
_cell.angle_gamma   90.00
#
_symmetry.space_group_name_H-M   'P 1'
#
loop_
_entity.id
_entity.type
_entity.pdbx_description
1 polymer ?
#
loop_
_entity_poly.entity_id
_entity_poly.type
_entity_poly.pdbx_seq_one_letter_code
_entity_poly.pdbx_strand_id
1 'polypeptide(L)'
;MKGKIQRIFLLGASFYFYMSWRKEFILLLLYSIVIDYFVSLKIQTTIDTKKRKLWLLLSLATNLGLLAYFKYTNFLLGVVNDLTPTAGFKFAYYDIVLPVGISFYTFQSLSYTIDVYRRQIEAKRSFLDFALYVSFFP
;
A
#
# COMPACT_ATOMS: atom_id res chain seq x y z
N MET A 1 1.69 -27.92 -11.62
CA MET A 1 1.90 -28.06 -10.15
C MET A 1 3.18 -27.43 -9.64
N LYS A 2 4.35 -27.55 -10.30
CA LYS A 2 5.62 -26.95 -9.85
C LYS A 2 5.56 -25.43 -9.57
N GLY A 3 4.89 -24.66 -10.43
CA GLY A 3 4.78 -23.20 -10.27
C GLY A 3 3.96 -22.73 -9.06
N LYS A 4 3.00 -23.51 -8.56
CA LYS A 4 2.17 -23.10 -7.42
C LYS A 4 2.96 -23.18 -6.10
N ILE A 5 3.76 -24.24 -5.94
CA ILE A 5 4.61 -24.43 -4.76
C ILE A 5 5.68 -23.33 -4.70
N GLN A 6 6.30 -23.00 -5.84
CA GLN A 6 7.27 -21.92 -5.93
C GLN A 6 6.68 -20.57 -5.50
N ARG A 7 5.47 -20.23 -5.96
CA ARG A 7 4.81 -18.96 -5.59
C ARG A 7 4.47 -18.91 -4.10
N ILE A 8 3.99 -20.02 -3.51
CA ILE A 8 3.72 -20.11 -2.07
C ILE A 8 5.02 -19.93 -1.28
N PHE A 9 6.08 -20.61 -1.70
CA PHE A 9 7.39 -20.51 -1.05
C PHE A 9 7.93 -19.07 -1.11
N LEU A 10 7.90 -18.44 -2.28
CA LEU A 10 8.33 -17.05 -2.45
C LEU A 10 7.48 -16.08 -1.62
N LEU A 11 6.16 -16.26 -1.58
CA LEU A 11 5.26 -15.44 -0.77
C LEU A 11 5.59 -15.58 0.72
N GLY A 12 5.81 -16.82 1.17
CA GLY A 12 6.22 -17.10 2.54
C GLY A 12 7.56 -16.46 2.89
N ALA A 13 8.54 -16.54 2.00
CA ALA A 13 9.84 -15.90 2.16
C ALA A 13 9.72 -14.37 2.22
N SER A 14 8.93 -13.76 1.34
CA SER A 14 8.64 -12.32 1.36
C SER A 14 7.99 -11.89 2.67
N PHE A 15 6.95 -12.61 3.14
CA PHE A 15 6.30 -12.28 4.41
C PHE A 15 7.24 -12.46 5.59
N TYR A 16 8.07 -13.51 5.59
CA TYR A 16 9.10 -13.71 6.62
C TYR A 16 10.08 -12.54 6.66
N PHE A 17 10.52 -12.04 5.51
CA PHE A 17 11.38 -10.86 5.42
C PHE A 17 10.74 -9.60 6.02
N TYR A 18 9.45 -9.36 5.77
CA TYR A 18 8.75 -8.23 6.40
C TYR A 18 8.55 -8.43 7.92
N MET A 19 8.26 -9.66 8.35
CA MET A 19 8.07 -9.99 9.77
C MET A 19 9.37 -9.94 10.58
N SER A 20 10.53 -10.22 9.97
CA SER A 20 11.83 -10.20 10.66
C SER A 20 12.24 -8.81 11.12
N TRP A 21 11.73 -7.76 10.46
CA TRP A 21 11.93 -6.36 10.88
C TRP A 21 11.02 -5.99 12.05
N ARG A 22 9.70 -5.98 11.81
CA ARG A 22 8.69 -5.75 12.84
C ARG A 22 7.39 -6.45 12.45
N LYS A 23 7.01 -7.42 13.28
CA LYS A 23 5.81 -8.23 13.09
C LYS A 23 4.51 -7.44 12.99
N GLU A 24 4.37 -6.27 13.62
CA GLU A 24 3.10 -5.52 13.55
C GLU A 24 2.81 -4.97 12.15
N PHE A 25 3.85 -4.70 11.36
CA PHE A 25 3.69 -4.07 10.05
C PHE A 25 3.27 -5.02 8.93
N ILE A 26 3.32 -6.33 9.16
CA ILE A 26 2.75 -7.28 8.20
C ILE A 26 1.25 -7.07 8.03
N LEU A 27 0.56 -6.61 9.08
CA LEU A 27 -0.88 -6.33 9.02
C LEU A 27 -1.18 -5.18 8.08
N LEU A 28 -0.31 -4.17 8.02
CA LEU A 28 -0.45 -3.04 7.08
C LEU A 28 -0.25 -3.49 5.64
N LEU A 29 0.75 -4.35 5.39
CA LEU A 29 0.98 -4.93 4.07
C LEU A 29 -0.22 -5.77 3.63
N LEU A 30 -0.69 -6.67 4.49
CA LEU A 30 -1.86 -7.50 4.20
C LEU A 30 -3.12 -6.66 3.98
N TYR A 31 -3.31 -5.59 4.76
CA TYR A 31 -4.42 -4.67 4.60
C TYR A 31 -4.39 -3.98 3.23
N SER A 32 -3.24 -3.46 2.80
CA SER A 32 -3.06 -2.87 1.46
C SER A 32 -3.33 -3.91 0.37
N ILE A 33 -2.76 -5.12 0.48
CA ILE A 33 -2.98 -6.23 -0.46
C ILE A 33 -4.47 -6.58 -0.58
N VAL A 34 -5.18 -6.71 0.56
CA VAL A 34 -6.59 -7.08 0.55
C VAL A 34 -7.43 -6.00 -0.13
N ILE A 35 -7.23 -4.73 0.22
CA ILE A 35 -7.99 -3.63 -0.35
C ILE A 35 -7.76 -3.54 -1.86
N ASP A 36 -6.50 -3.50 -2.29
CA ASP A 36 -6.18 -3.27 -3.70
C ASP A 36 -6.53 -4.48 -4.58
N TYR A 37 -6.50 -5.69 -4.03
CA TYR A 37 -7.03 -6.87 -4.72
C TYR A 37 -8.52 -6.71 -5.02
N PHE A 38 -9.34 -6.35 -4.03
CA PHE A 38 -10.77 -6.18 -4.25
C PHE A 38 -11.09 -4.95 -5.11
N VAL A 39 -10.39 -3.85 -4.88
CA VAL A 39 -10.53 -2.62 -5.67
C VAL A 39 -10.22 -2.87 -7.14
N SER A 40 -9.09 -3.52 -7.45
CA SER A 40 -8.72 -3.80 -8.85
C SER A 40 -9.73 -4.72 -9.56
N LEU A 41 -10.26 -5.74 -8.88
CA LEU A 41 -11.33 -6.58 -9.42
C LEU A 41 -12.63 -5.80 -9.67
N LYS A 42 -13.01 -4.91 -8.74
CA LYS A 42 -14.17 -4.03 -8.92
C LYS A 42 -13.96 -3.04 -10.05
N ILE A 43 -12.76 -2.49 -10.20
CA ILE A 43 -12.39 -1.59 -11.30
C ILE A 43 -12.56 -2.31 -12.64
N GLN A 44 -12.09 -3.55 -12.76
CA GLN A 44 -12.16 -4.32 -14.01
C GLN A 44 -13.61 -4.65 -14.39
N THR A 45 -14.45 -5.04 -13.42
CA THR A 45 -15.85 -5.44 -13.67
C THR A 45 -16.80 -4.26 -13.82
N THR A 46 -16.43 -3.06 -13.37
CA THR A 46 -17.27 -1.87 -13.44
C THR A 46 -17.21 -1.22 -14.83
N ILE A 47 -18.37 -1.14 -15.49
CA ILE A 47 -18.53 -0.47 -16.80
C ILE A 47 -18.59 1.06 -16.63
N ASP A 48 -19.29 1.54 -15.60
CA ASP A 48 -19.46 2.97 -15.31
C ASP A 48 -18.13 3.64 -14.88
N THR A 49 -17.67 4.58 -15.70
CA THR A 49 -16.45 5.35 -15.48
C THR A 49 -16.43 6.09 -14.14
N LYS A 50 -17.57 6.62 -13.67
CA LYS A 50 -17.63 7.36 -12.39
C LYS A 50 -17.39 6.43 -11.20
N LYS A 51 -18.08 5.28 -11.17
CA LYS A 51 -17.88 4.25 -10.15
C LYS A 51 -16.47 3.70 -10.18
N ARG A 52 -15.91 3.48 -11.38
CA ARG A 52 -14.52 3.03 -11.54
C ARG A 52 -13.52 4.03 -10.96
N LYS A 53 -13.75 5.33 -11.17
CA LYS A 53 -12.92 6.40 -10.60
C LYS A 53 -13.03 6.42 -9.07
N LEU A 54 -14.21 6.17 -8.51
CA LEU A 54 -14.38 6.08 -7.05
C LEU A 54 -13.57 4.93 -6.45
N TRP A 55 -13.59 3.76 -7.08
CA TRP A 55 -12.75 2.62 -6.67
C TRP A 55 -11.26 2.95 -6.75
N LEU A 56 -10.82 3.61 -7.82
CA LEU A 56 -9.44 4.07 -7.93
C LEU A 56 -9.09 5.06 -6.79
N LEU A 57 -9.95 6.04 -6.52
CA LEU A 57 -9.75 7.01 -5.44
C LEU A 57 -9.67 6.32 -4.07
N LEU A 58 -10.43 5.25 -3.85
CA LEU A 58 -10.34 4.47 -2.62
C LEU A 58 -8.94 3.87 -2.44
N SER A 59 -8.41 3.19 -3.48
CA SER A 59 -7.04 2.64 -3.44
C SER A 59 -5.97 3.71 -3.28
N LEU A 60 -6.13 4.85 -3.96
CA LEU A 60 -5.20 5.97 -3.83
C LEU A 60 -5.23 6.54 -2.41
N ALA A 61 -6.41 6.75 -1.85
CA ALA A 61 -6.57 7.31 -0.51
C ALA A 61 -6.01 6.36 0.57
N THR A 62 -6.21 5.05 0.45
CA THR A 62 -5.70 4.08 1.42
C THR A 62 -4.17 3.99 1.37
N ASN A 63 -3.60 3.82 0.18
CA ASN A 63 -2.15 3.69 0.01
C ASN A 63 -1.39 4.98 0.33
N LEU A 64 -1.85 6.12 -0.21
CA LEU A 64 -1.22 7.41 0.08
C LEU A 64 -1.49 7.85 1.52
N GLY A 65 -2.63 7.49 2.11
CA GLY A 65 -2.94 7.75 3.51
C GLY A 65 -1.98 7.03 4.45
N LEU A 66 -1.73 5.73 4.21
CA LEU A 66 -0.74 4.96 4.97
C LEU A 66 0.67 5.55 4.79
N LEU A 67 1.05 5.86 3.56
CA LEU A 67 2.36 6.45 3.28
C LEU A 67 2.53 7.82 3.93
N ALA A 68 1.52 8.69 3.86
CA ALA A 68 1.50 10.00 4.50
C ALA A 68 1.64 9.87 6.01
N TYR A 69 0.87 8.98 6.64
CA TYR A 69 0.92 8.75 8.08
C TYR A 69 2.31 8.31 8.55
N PHE A 70 2.89 7.28 7.92
CA PHE A 70 4.17 6.73 8.39
C PHE A 70 5.38 7.58 7.99
N LYS A 71 5.36 8.22 6.81
CA LYS A 71 6.53 8.89 6.25
C LYS A 71 6.54 10.40 6.45
N TYR A 72 5.36 11.03 6.43
CA TYR A 72 5.25 12.49 6.35
C TYR A 72 4.67 13.14 7.61
N THR A 73 4.09 12.41 8.55
CA THR A 73 3.51 13.00 9.78
C THR A 73 4.50 13.89 10.53
N ASN A 74 5.70 13.39 10.85
CA ASN A 74 6.69 14.19 11.57
C ASN A 74 7.20 15.38 10.74
N PHE A 75 7.33 15.21 9.43
CA PHE A 75 7.69 16.32 8.54
C PHE A 75 6.62 17.42 8.54
N LEU A 76 5.34 17.04 8.43
CA LEU A 76 4.21 17.97 8.46
C LEU A 76 4.11 18.69 9.81
N LEU A 77 4.31 17.97 10.92
CA LEU A 77 4.37 18.58 12.25
C LEU A 77 5.53 19.59 12.38
N GLY A 78 6.70 19.27 11.80
CA GLY A 78 7.82 20.19 11.70
C GLY A 78 7.47 21.47 10.94
N VAL A 79 6.88 21.34 9.75
CA VAL A 79 6.44 22.50 8.94
C VAL A 79 5.42 23.35 9.69
N VAL A 80 4.45 22.74 10.37
CA VAL A 80 3.46 23.50 11.16
C VAL A 80 4.15 24.24 12.32
N ASN A 81 5.03 23.56 13.06
CA ASN A 81 5.79 24.16 14.15
C ASN A 81 6.65 25.35 13.69
N ASP A 82 7.25 25.26 12.50
CA ASP A 82 8.08 26.33 11.92
C ASP A 82 7.23 27.53 11.44
N LEU A 83 6.01 27.28 10.95
CA LEU A 83 5.09 28.32 10.47
C LEU A 83 4.28 29.00 11.58
N THR A 84 4.15 28.39 12.76
CA THR A 84 3.49 28.98 13.93
C THR A 84 4.43 29.17 15.13
N PRO A 85 5.53 29.94 15.03
CA PRO A 85 6.46 30.13 16.16
C PRO A 85 5.80 30.85 17.35
N THR A 86 4.81 31.70 17.08
CA THR A 86 4.16 32.61 18.06
C THR A 86 2.94 32.03 18.75
N ALA A 87 2.45 30.85 18.35
CA ALA A 87 1.23 30.27 18.92
C ALA A 87 1.45 29.61 20.30
N GLY A 88 2.69 29.49 20.79
CA GLY A 88 3.00 28.87 22.09
C GLY A 88 2.77 27.34 22.16
N PHE A 89 2.03 26.78 21.20
CA PHE A 89 1.80 25.34 21.04
C PHE A 89 2.83 24.76 20.07
N LYS A 90 3.87 24.11 20.60
CA LYS A 90 4.73 23.22 19.80
C LYS A 90 4.10 21.83 19.80
N PHE A 91 3.77 21.30 18.64
CA PHE A 91 3.37 19.90 18.52
C PHE A 91 4.58 19.00 18.78
N ALA A 92 4.44 18.07 19.72
CA ALA A 92 5.46 17.07 19.97
C ALA A 92 5.58 16.12 18.78
N TYR A 93 6.81 15.77 18.41
CA TYR A 93 7.07 14.72 17.43
C TYR A 93 6.64 13.36 18.00
N TYR A 94 6.11 12.52 17.11
CA TYR A 94 5.79 11.13 17.47
C TYR A 94 6.95 10.23 17.09
N ASP A 95 7.24 9.23 17.90
CA ASP A 95 8.22 8.18 17.57
C ASP A 95 7.60 7.17 16.59
N ILE A 96 7.45 7.61 15.33
CA ILE A 96 6.84 6.83 14.25
C ILE A 96 7.92 5.95 13.65
N VAL A 97 7.88 4.66 13.98
CA VAL A 97 8.73 3.66 13.34
C VAL A 97 8.22 3.38 11.93
N LEU A 98 9.07 3.60 10.92
CA LEU A 98 8.71 3.34 9.53
C LEU A 98 8.75 1.83 9.22
N PRO A 99 7.72 1.29 8.53
CA PRO A 99 7.79 -0.07 8.01
C PRO A 99 8.82 -0.17 6.89
N VAL A 100 9.64 -1.21 6.93
CA VAL A 100 10.55 -1.52 5.83
C VAL A 100 9.74 -1.70 4.54
N GLY A 101 10.22 -1.12 3.44
CA GLY A 101 9.59 -1.29 2.13
C GLY A 101 8.21 -0.63 1.94
N ILE A 102 7.71 0.19 2.87
CA ILE A 102 6.38 0.85 2.72
C ILE A 102 6.25 1.62 1.42
N SER A 103 7.24 2.42 1.05
CA SER A 103 7.21 3.14 -0.22
C SER A 103 7.14 2.18 -1.41
N PHE A 104 7.88 1.08 -1.37
CA PHE A 104 7.97 0.13 -2.48
C PHE A 104 6.63 -0.56 -2.74
N TYR A 105 6.06 -1.25 -1.74
CA TYR A 105 4.79 -1.95 -1.94
C TYR A 105 3.63 -0.99 -2.21
N THR A 106 3.67 0.22 -1.63
CA THR A 106 2.65 1.26 -1.86
C THR A 106 2.68 1.72 -3.32
N PHE A 107 3.85 2.10 -3.85
CA PHE A 107 3.96 2.53 -5.24
C PHE A 107 3.67 1.39 -6.21
N GLN A 108 4.08 0.17 -5.89
CA GLN A 108 3.78 -0.99 -6.71
C GLN A 108 2.27 -1.27 -6.78
N SER A 109 1.57 -1.20 -5.65
CA SER A 109 0.12 -1.40 -5.60
C SER A 109 -0.66 -0.26 -6.29
N LEU A 110 -0.20 0.98 -6.13
CA LEU A 110 -0.76 2.15 -6.82
C LEU A 110 -0.61 2.04 -8.34
N SER A 111 0.61 1.79 -8.82
CA SER A 111 0.88 1.63 -10.26
C SER A 111 0.00 0.52 -10.84
N TYR A 112 -0.08 -0.62 -10.17
CA TYR A 112 -0.94 -1.71 -10.58
C TYR A 112 -2.42 -1.30 -10.70
N THR A 113 -2.96 -0.65 -9.66
CA THR A 113 -4.38 -0.27 -9.64
C THR A 113 -4.70 0.80 -10.69
N ILE A 114 -3.76 1.72 -10.93
CA ILE A 114 -3.86 2.73 -12.00
C ILE A 114 -3.84 2.06 -13.37
N ASP A 115 -2.94 1.10 -13.61
CA ASP A 115 -2.84 0.41 -14.90
C ASP A 115 -4.10 -0.42 -15.19
N VAL A 116 -4.67 -1.07 -14.15
CA VAL A 116 -5.98 -1.75 -14.25
C VAL A 116 -7.09 -0.73 -14.55
N TYR A 117 -7.10 0.42 -13.89
CA TYR A 117 -8.08 1.49 -14.16
C TYR A 117 -8.01 2.01 -15.61
N ARG A 118 -6.79 2.15 -16.13
CA ARG A 118 -6.52 2.57 -17.51
C ARG A 118 -6.75 1.46 -18.54
N ARG A 119 -7.13 0.25 -18.09
CA ARG A 119 -7.29 -0.95 -18.93
C ARG A 119 -6.02 -1.31 -19.71
N GLN A 120 -4.84 -0.98 -19.16
CA GLN A 120 -3.55 -1.38 -19.73
C GLN A 120 -3.19 -2.81 -19.36
N ILE A 121 -3.65 -3.27 -18.19
CA ILE A 121 -3.51 -4.64 -17.71
C ILE A 121 -4.85 -5.14 -17.14
N GLU A 122 -5.03 -6.45 -17.11
CA GLU A 122 -6.17 -7.08 -16.44
C GLU A 122 -5.93 -7.26 -14.93
N ALA A 123 -6.99 -7.20 -14.13
CA ALA A 123 -6.87 -7.49 -12.70
C ALA A 123 -6.58 -8.99 -12.48
N LYS A 124 -5.65 -9.27 -11.56
CA LYS A 124 -5.23 -10.63 -11.22
C LYS A 124 -6.37 -11.27 -10.45
N ARG A 125 -6.93 -12.35 -11.01
CA ARG A 125 -8.00 -13.12 -10.36
C ARG A 125 -7.49 -13.96 -9.19
N SER A 126 -6.22 -14.38 -9.21
CA SER A 126 -5.59 -15.12 -8.12
C SER A 126 -5.09 -14.15 -7.04
N PHE A 127 -5.67 -14.23 -5.84
CA PHE A 127 -5.21 -13.47 -4.68
C PHE A 127 -3.73 -13.74 -4.40
N LEU A 128 -3.30 -14.99 -4.51
CA LEU A 128 -1.90 -15.39 -4.28
C LEU A 128 -0.94 -14.70 -5.24
N ASP A 129 -1.30 -14.59 -6.52
CA ASP A 129 -0.45 -13.96 -7.52
C ASP A 129 -0.40 -12.44 -7.35
N PHE A 130 -1.46 -11.84 -6.82
CA PHE A 130 -1.50 -10.42 -6.49
C PHE A 130 -0.71 -10.12 -5.22
N ALA A 131 -0.94 -10.89 -4.15
CA ALA A 131 -0.20 -10.79 -2.90
C ALA A 131 1.30 -10.96 -3.14
N LEU A 132 1.69 -11.99 -3.89
CA LEU A 132 3.08 -12.22 -4.25
C LEU A 132 3.64 -11.05 -5.06
N TYR A 133 2.90 -10.54 -6.05
CA TYR A 133 3.35 -9.37 -6.80
C TYR A 133 3.66 -8.21 -5.86
N VAL A 134 2.71 -7.76 -5.04
CA VAL A 134 2.88 -6.59 -4.16
C VAL A 134 3.96 -6.81 -3.08
N SER A 135 4.08 -8.03 -2.55
CA SER A 135 5.03 -8.33 -1.48
C SER A 135 6.40 -8.80 -1.97
N PHE A 136 6.59 -9.02 -3.28
CA PHE A 136 7.84 -9.57 -3.78
C PHE A 136 8.96 -8.55 -3.55
N PHE A 137 9.91 -8.91 -2.70
CA PHE A 137 11.10 -8.13 -2.41
C PHE A 137 12.28 -8.75 -3.18
N PRO A 138 13.09 -7.95 -3.90
CA PRO A 138 14.28 -8.44 -4.61
C PRO A 138 15.38 -8.92 -3.68
#